data_AF-A0A9E1ZWX3-F1
#
_entry.id   AF-A0A9E1ZWX3-F1
#
_cell.length_a   1.000
_cell.length_b   1.000
_cell.length_c   1.000
_cell.angle_alpha   90.00
_cell.angle_beta   90.00
_cell.angle_gamma   90.00
#
_symmetry.space_group_name_H-M   'P 1'
#
loop_
_entity.id
_entity.type
_entity.pdbx_description
1 polymer ?
#
loop_
_entity_poly.entity_id
_entity_poly.type
_entity_poly.pdbx_seq_one_letter_code
_entity_poly.pdbx_strand_id
1 'polypeptide(L)'
;MSAHRQTDRAFGIMFAVVFSIVFAIAHFGFAVRLDWALWVAGGFLVLALLVPWLLMPLNRLWEKFAFRLGFVSNHLLLGAFFFLFVFPISLMLRVFGSDPMHRKFEPKSDTYWSKVTRHTNRETFGDMF
;
A
#
# COMPACT_ATOMS: atom_id res chain seq x y z
N MET A 1 17.14 1.56 -11.47
CA MET A 1 15.79 0.97 -11.62
C MET A 1 14.98 1.85 -12.56
N SER A 2 14.76 1.41 -13.80
CA SER A 2 13.86 2.10 -14.73
C SER A 2 12.44 2.00 -14.19
N ALA A 3 11.86 3.12 -13.77
CA ALA A 3 10.46 3.17 -13.36
C ALA A 3 9.59 2.66 -14.50
N HIS A 4 8.85 1.57 -14.28
CA HIS A 4 7.89 1.04 -15.24
C HIS A 4 6.72 2.03 -15.33
N ARG A 5 6.84 3.04 -16.19
CA ARG A 5 5.76 3.98 -16.48
C ARG A 5 4.67 3.25 -17.24
N GLN A 6 3.42 3.44 -16.84
CA GLN A 6 2.30 2.94 -17.62
C GLN A 6 2.30 3.63 -18.98
N THR A 7 2.17 2.84 -20.05
CA THR A 7 2.05 3.39 -21.40
C THR A 7 0.71 4.09 -21.55
N ASP A 8 0.65 5.17 -22.32
CA ASP A 8 -0.60 5.93 -22.52
C ASP A 8 -1.72 5.06 -23.12
N ARG A 9 -1.35 4.01 -23.87
CA ARG A 9 -2.26 2.97 -24.37
C ARG A 9 -2.85 2.13 -23.25
N ALA A 10 -2.02 1.66 -22.31
CA ALA A 10 -2.47 0.88 -21.16
C ALA A 10 -3.41 1.69 -20.26
N PHE A 11 -3.12 2.99 -20.08
CA PHE A 11 -4.01 3.92 -19.38
C PHE A 11 -5.39 3.99 -20.05
N GLY A 12 -5.44 4.22 -21.37
CA GLY A 12 -6.72 4.31 -22.09
C GLY A 12 -7.52 2.99 -22.08
N ILE A 13 -6.83 1.85 -22.23
CA ILE A 13 -7.47 0.52 -22.13
C ILE A 13 -8.02 0.28 -20.72
N MET A 14 -7.26 0.62 -19.67
CA MET A 14 -7.72 0.50 -18.29
C MET A 14 -9.03 1.26 -18.06
N PHE A 15 -9.11 2.52 -18.52
CA PHE A 15 -10.33 3.31 -18.40
C PHE A 15 -11.49 2.73 -19.23
N ALA A 16 -11.23 2.27 -20.45
CA ALA A 16 -12.24 1.59 -21.27
C ALA A 16 -12.81 0.34 -20.58
N VAL A 17 -11.96 -0.46 -19.94
CA VAL A 17 -12.38 -1.65 -19.17
C VAL A 17 -13.18 -1.24 -17.93
N VAL A 18 -12.71 -0.25 -17.17
CA VAL A 18 -13.42 0.24 -15.97
C VAL A 18 -14.82 0.75 -16.32
N PHE A 19 -14.96 1.59 -17.35
CA PHE A 19 -16.27 2.08 -17.77
C PHE A 19 -17.17 0.97 -18.33
N SER A 20 -16.61 -0.01 -19.02
CA SER A 20 -17.35 -1.21 -19.48
C SER A 20 -17.88 -2.03 -18.30
N ILE A 21 -17.09 -2.23 -17.24
CA ILE A 21 -17.51 -2.95 -16.03
C ILE A 21 -18.61 -2.16 -15.30
N VAL A 22 -18.44 -0.84 -15.15
CA VAL A 22 -19.46 0.02 -14.53
C VAL A 22 -20.77 -0.05 -15.29
N PHE A 23 -20.73 -0.01 -16.63
CA PHE A 23 -21.90 -0.20 -17.47
C PHE A 23 -22.55 -1.57 -17.23
N ALA A 24 -21.76 -2.65 -17.22
CA ALA A 24 -22.27 -4.00 -17.00
C ALA A 24 -22.94 -4.15 -15.62
N ILE A 25 -22.30 -3.67 -14.55
CA ILE A 25 -22.87 -3.73 -13.20
C ILE A 25 -24.16 -2.91 -13.09
N ALA A 26 -24.17 -1.69 -13.65
CA ALA A 26 -25.37 -0.85 -13.61
C ALA A 26 -26.53 -1.44 -14.40
N HIS A 27 -26.24 -1.99 -15.58
CA HIS A 27 -27.24 -2.55 -16.47
C HIS A 27 -27.80 -3.88 -15.95
N PHE A 28 -26.93 -4.82 -15.55
CA PHE A 28 -27.35 -6.15 -15.10
C PHE A 28 -27.70 -6.21 -13.62
N GLY A 29 -27.07 -5.40 -12.77
CA GLY A 29 -27.30 -5.41 -11.32
C GLY A 29 -28.45 -4.51 -10.88
N PHE A 30 -28.59 -3.34 -11.49
CA PHE A 30 -29.53 -2.30 -11.03
C PHE A 30 -30.58 -1.91 -12.08
N ALA A 31 -30.57 -2.54 -13.26
CA ALA A 31 -31.44 -2.19 -14.41
C ALA A 31 -31.39 -0.69 -14.80
N VAL A 32 -30.29 0.01 -14.47
CA VAL A 32 -30.10 1.42 -14.81
C VAL A 32 -29.44 1.51 -16.18
N ARG A 33 -30.01 2.34 -17.06
CA ARG A 33 -29.40 2.64 -18.36
C ARG A 33 -28.37 3.76 -18.22
N LEU A 34 -27.11 3.37 -18.24
CA LEU A 34 -25.95 4.28 -18.32
C LEU A 34 -25.34 4.22 -19.72
N ASP A 35 -26.14 4.47 -20.75
CA ASP A 35 -25.70 4.36 -22.16
C ASP A 35 -24.51 5.30 -22.46
N TRP A 36 -24.42 6.43 -21.74
CA TRP A 36 -23.26 7.34 -21.81
C TRP A 36 -21.94 6.68 -21.38
N ALA A 37 -21.96 5.74 -20.44
CA ALA A 37 -20.75 5.07 -19.97
C ALA A 37 -20.14 4.20 -21.07
N LEU A 38 -20.98 3.61 -21.93
CA LEU A 38 -20.54 2.81 -23.07
C LEU A 38 -19.93 3.68 -24.17
N TRP A 39 -20.51 4.87 -24.43
CA TRP A 39 -19.92 5.86 -25.34
C TRP A 39 -18.54 6.34 -24.85
N VAL A 40 -18.42 6.61 -23.55
CA VAL A 40 -17.14 7.00 -22.94
C VAL A 40 -16.11 5.87 -23.03
N ALA A 41 -16.51 4.62 -22.74
CA ALA A 41 -15.64 3.45 -22.87
C ALA A 41 -15.12 3.28 -24.31
N GLY A 42 -16.02 3.37 -25.29
CA GLY A 42 -15.67 3.30 -26.72
C GLY A 42 -14.74 4.43 -27.14
N GLY A 43 -15.00 5.66 -26.69
CA GLY A 43 -14.13 6.82 -26.94
C GLY A 43 -12.72 6.60 -26.39
N PHE A 44 -12.58 6.15 -25.15
CA PHE A 44 -11.27 5.83 -24.55
C PHE A 44 -10.55 4.70 -25.30
N LEU A 45 -11.26 3.66 -25.72
CA LEU A 45 -10.68 2.55 -26.48
C LEU A 45 -10.13 3.02 -27.83
N VAL A 46 -10.91 3.80 -28.58
CA VAL A 46 -10.52 4.35 -29.88
C VAL A 46 -9.32 5.28 -29.73
N LEU A 47 -9.35 6.18 -28.74
CA LEU A 47 -8.22 7.08 -28.44
C LEU A 47 -6.96 6.31 -28.03
N ALA A 48 -7.10 5.23 -27.25
CA ALA A 48 -5.98 4.40 -26.83
C ALA A 48 -5.30 3.69 -28.03
N LEU A 49 -6.08 3.24 -29.01
CA LEU A 49 -5.57 2.49 -30.16
C LEU A 49 -5.05 3.39 -31.29
N LEU A 50 -5.78 4.46 -31.62
CA LEU A 50 -5.47 5.32 -32.76
C LEU A 50 -4.55 6.48 -32.39
N VAL A 51 -4.78 7.13 -31.24
CA VAL A 51 -4.17 8.43 -30.92
C VAL A 51 -3.77 8.52 -29.43
N PRO A 52 -2.86 7.64 -28.95
CA PRO A 52 -2.53 7.57 -27.53
C PRO A 52 -1.82 8.83 -27.00
N TRP A 53 -1.18 9.62 -27.86
CA TRP A 53 -0.50 10.86 -27.46
C TRP A 53 -1.46 11.91 -26.89
N LEU A 54 -2.75 11.88 -27.25
CA LEU A 54 -3.76 12.77 -26.70
C LEU A 54 -4.10 12.42 -25.24
N LEU A 55 -3.91 11.16 -24.85
CA LEU A 55 -4.12 10.67 -23.47
C LEU A 55 -2.91 10.94 -22.56
N MET A 56 -1.77 11.33 -23.12
CA MET A 56 -0.53 11.60 -22.39
C MET A 56 -0.64 12.66 -21.28
N PRO A 57 -1.24 13.86 -21.47
CA PRO A 57 -1.42 14.82 -20.39
C PRO A 57 -2.35 14.30 -19.29
N LEU A 58 -3.37 13.53 -19.68
CA LEU A 58 -4.33 12.95 -18.74
C LEU A 58 -3.69 11.82 -17.91
N ASN A 59 -2.91 10.95 -18.55
CA ASN A 59 -2.14 9.90 -17.89
C ASN A 59 -1.17 10.50 -16.86
N ARG A 60 -0.43 11.55 -17.22
CA ARG A 60 0.47 12.25 -16.27
C ARG A 60 -0.26 12.87 -15.09
N LEU A 61 -1.45 13.43 -15.30
CA LEU A 61 -2.26 13.98 -14.21
C LEU A 61 -2.76 12.87 -13.30
N TRP A 62 -3.22 11.76 -13.88
CA TRP A 62 -3.65 10.58 -13.16
C TRP A 62 -2.51 9.95 -12.35
N GLU A 63 -1.31 9.80 -12.92
CA GLU A 63 -0.14 9.29 -12.20
C GLU A 63 0.16 10.13 -10.95
N LYS A 64 0.13 11.46 -11.06
CA LYS A 64 0.34 12.36 -9.91
C LYS A 64 -0.74 12.19 -8.84
N PHE A 65 -1.99 12.01 -9.27
CA PHE A 65 -3.11 11.76 -8.37
C PHE A 65 -2.98 10.40 -7.67
N ALA A 66 -2.72 9.35 -8.44
CA ALA A 66 -2.51 7.99 -7.96
C ALA A 66 -1.33 7.91 -6.97
N PHE A 67 -0.25 8.65 -7.22
CA PHE A 67 0.88 8.74 -6.29
C PHE A 67 0.48 9.32 -4.93
N ARG A 68 -0.28 10.41 -4.91
CA ARG A 68 -0.78 11.02 -3.66
C ARG A 68 -1.75 10.10 -2.94
N LEU A 69 -2.63 9.43 -3.68
CA LEU A 69 -3.51 8.39 -3.11
C LEU A 69 -2.70 7.27 -2.50
N GLY A 70 -1.67 6.77 -3.19
CA GLY A 70 -0.77 5.72 -2.70
C GLY A 70 -0.09 6.12 -1.39
N PHE A 71 0.36 7.37 -1.27
CA PHE A 71 0.91 7.89 -0.01
C PHE A 71 -0.09 7.83 1.14
N VAL A 72 -1.33 8.29 0.90
CA VAL A 72 -2.41 8.25 1.91
C VAL A 72 -2.77 6.82 2.27
N SER A 73 -2.96 5.94 1.28
CA SER A 73 -3.24 4.52 1.50
C SER A 73 -2.13 3.84 2.30
N ASN A 74 -0.85 4.14 2.02
CA ASN A 74 0.26 3.58 2.78
C ASN A 74 0.20 3.99 4.27
N HIS A 75 -0.07 5.27 4.55
CA HIS A 75 -0.23 5.74 5.93
C HIS A 75 -1.45 5.14 6.60
N LEU A 76 -2.56 5.00 5.87
CA LEU A 76 -3.78 4.40 6.38
C LEU A 76 -3.58 2.92 6.70
N LEU A 77 -2.93 2.16 5.82
CA LEU A 77 -2.59 0.75 6.04
C LEU A 77 -1.66 0.59 7.22
N LEU A 78 -0.59 1.39 7.31
CA LEU A 78 0.36 1.33 8.42
C LEU A 78 -0.28 1.73 9.75
N GLY A 79 -1.11 2.78 9.73
CA GLY A 79 -1.90 3.20 10.90
C GLY A 79 -2.89 2.13 11.34
N ALA A 80 -3.65 1.56 10.40
CA ALA A 80 -4.57 0.46 10.68
C ALA A 80 -3.83 -0.75 11.25
N PHE A 81 -2.69 -1.14 10.67
CA PHE A 81 -1.86 -2.22 11.20
C PHE A 81 -1.39 -1.94 12.64
N PHE A 82 -0.94 -0.71 12.90
CA PHE A 82 -0.52 -0.32 14.24
C PHE A 82 -1.69 -0.41 15.23
N PHE A 83 -2.85 0.15 14.92
CA PHE A 83 -3.99 0.14 15.84
C PHE A 83 -4.67 -1.21 15.99
N LEU A 84 -4.63 -2.07 14.97
CA LEU A 84 -5.29 -3.37 14.99
C LEU A 84 -4.42 -4.49 15.54
N PHE A 85 -3.10 -4.41 15.38
CA PHE A 85 -2.18 -5.45 15.84
C PHE A 85 -1.25 -4.94 16.93
N VAL A 86 -0.42 -3.93 16.64
CA VAL A 86 0.64 -3.49 17.55
C VAL A 86 0.07 -2.92 18.85
N PHE A 87 -0.92 -2.05 18.75
CA PHE A 87 -1.57 -1.39 19.87
C PHE A 87 -2.24 -2.39 20.83
N PRO A 88 -3.13 -3.30 20.40
CA PRO A 88 -3.75 -4.26 21.30
C PRO A 88 -2.74 -5.23 21.90
N ILE A 89 -1.73 -5.68 21.13
CA ILE A 89 -0.66 -6.52 21.68
C ILE A 89 0.09 -5.78 22.79
N SER A 90 0.45 -4.51 22.56
CA SER A 90 1.13 -3.69 23.56
C SER A 90 0.27 -3.46 24.81
N LEU A 91 -1.04 -3.29 24.63
CA LEU A 91 -1.99 -3.11 25.71
C LEU A 91 -2.13 -4.41 26.53
N MET A 92 -2.23 -5.56 25.85
CA MET A 92 -2.25 -6.87 26.51
C MET A 92 -0.98 -7.08 27.33
N LEU A 93 0.21 -6.88 26.75
CA LEU A 93 1.48 -7.01 27.49
C LEU A 93 1.52 -6.11 28.73
N ARG A 94 1.01 -4.88 28.61
CA ARG A 94 0.92 -3.94 29.74
C ARG A 94 -0.04 -4.42 30.83
N VAL A 95 -1.20 -4.98 30.45
CA VAL A 95 -2.20 -5.53 31.39
C VAL A 95 -1.68 -6.80 32.07
N PHE A 96 -1.02 -7.70 31.33
CA PHE A 96 -0.39 -8.91 31.88
C PHE A 96 0.91 -8.63 32.65
N GLY A 97 1.36 -7.37 32.70
CA GLY A 97 2.53 -6.95 33.46
C GLY A 97 3.87 -7.34 32.84
N SER A 98 3.86 -7.97 31.66
CA SER A 98 5.05 -8.35 30.90
C SER A 98 5.78 -7.10 30.40
N ASP A 99 6.99 -6.88 30.92
CA ASP A 99 7.89 -5.82 30.46
C ASP A 99 9.11 -6.46 29.79
N PRO A 100 8.99 -6.92 28.52
CA PRO A 100 10.08 -7.60 27.82
C PRO A 100 11.30 -6.71 27.58
N MET A 101 11.17 -5.39 27.73
CA MET A 101 12.26 -4.44 27.55
C MET A 101 12.80 -3.91 28.88
N HIS A 102 12.37 -4.45 30.03
CA HIS A 102 12.83 -4.05 31.37
C HIS A 102 12.88 -2.52 31.53
N ARG A 103 11.83 -1.83 31.06
CA ARG A 103 11.75 -0.36 31.03
C ARG A 103 11.30 0.24 32.36
N LYS A 104 10.76 -0.56 33.28
CA LYS A 104 10.39 -0.11 34.63
C LYS A 104 11.64 0.36 35.39
N PHE A 105 11.50 1.50 36.06
CA PHE A 105 12.56 2.05 36.91
C PHE A 105 12.64 1.24 38.22
N GLU A 106 13.81 0.69 38.50
CA GLU A 106 14.12 -0.11 39.68
C GLU A 106 15.11 0.65 40.59
N PRO A 107 14.63 1.47 41.54
CA PRO A 107 15.50 2.32 42.38
C PRO A 107 16.41 1.56 43.33
N LYS A 108 16.18 0.25 43.53
CA LYS A 108 17.01 -0.63 44.36
C LYS A 108 18.05 -1.42 43.55
N SER A 109 18.09 -1.22 42.23
CA SER A 109 19.09 -1.86 41.38
C SER A 109 20.40 -1.07 41.43
N ASP A 110 21.50 -1.76 41.72
CA ASP A 110 22.85 -1.18 41.67
C ASP A 110 23.26 -0.82 40.23
N THR A 111 22.64 -1.44 39.22
CA THR A 111 23.00 -1.27 37.81
C THR A 111 21.94 -1.84 36.86
N TYR A 112 21.56 -1.08 35.83
CA TYR A 112 20.64 -1.51 34.77
C TYR A 112 21.34 -2.29 33.63
N TRP A 113 22.64 -2.55 33.74
CA TRP A 113 23.37 -3.28 32.71
C TRP A 113 22.92 -4.75 32.64
N SER A 114 22.41 -5.17 31.49
CA SER A 114 22.14 -6.57 31.21
C SER A 114 23.44 -7.28 30.80
N LYS A 115 23.62 -8.53 31.26
CA LYS A 115 24.75 -9.35 30.81
C LYS A 115 24.61 -9.63 29.32
N VAL A 116 25.58 -9.18 28.54
CA VAL A 116 25.67 -9.53 27.12
C VAL A 116 26.06 -11.00 27.01
N THR A 117 25.12 -11.87 26.71
CA THR A 117 25.40 -13.24 26.27
C THR A 117 25.82 -13.22 24.80
N ARG A 118 27.11 -12.99 24.54
CA ARG A 118 27.64 -13.17 23.18
C ARG A 118 27.65 -14.67 22.87
N HIS A 119 26.88 -15.10 21.88
CA HIS A 119 26.98 -16.44 21.30
C HIS A 119 28.19 -16.58 20.37
N THR A 120 29.29 -15.88 20.68
CA THR A 120 30.51 -15.96 19.88
C THR A 120 31.40 -17.02 20.52
N ASN A 121 31.31 -18.25 20.00
CA ASN A 121 32.27 -19.30 20.33
C ASN A 121 33.47 -19.19 19.36
N ARG A 122 34.61 -19.80 19.71
CA ARG A 122 35.80 -19.90 18.84
C ARG A 122 35.46 -20.45 17.45
N GLU A 123 34.45 -21.31 17.38
CA GLU A 123 33.95 -21.92 16.15
C GLU A 123 33.09 -20.97 15.30
N THR A 124 32.31 -20.08 15.92
CA THR A 124 31.36 -19.17 15.23
C THR A 124 32.01 -17.85 14.80
N PHE A 125 33.25 -17.59 15.22
CA PHE A 125 33.94 -16.33 14.92
C PHE A 125 34.26 -16.14 13.43
N GLY A 126 34.44 -17.25 12.70
CA GLY A 126 34.71 -17.23 11.26
C GLY A 126 33.51 -16.81 10.41
N ASP A 127 32.28 -17.03 10.89
CA ASP A 127 31.04 -16.75 10.14
C ASP A 127 30.63 -15.27 10.18
N MET A 128 31.33 -14.45 10.95
CA MET A 128 31.00 -13.03 11.16
C MET A 128 31.69 -12.09 10.17
N PHE A 129 32.60 -12.58 9.32
CA PHE A 129 33.40 -11.82 8.35
C PHE A 129 33.38 -12.49 6.98
#